data_AF-A0A9P6WX97-F1
#
_entry.id   AF-A0A9P6WX97-F1
#
_cell.length_a   1.000
_cell.length_b   1.000
_cell.length_c   1.000
_cell.angle_alpha   90.00
_cell.angle_beta   90.00
_cell.angle_gamma   90.00
#
_symmetry.space_group_name_H-M   'P 1'
#
loop_
_entity.id
_entity.type
_entity.pdbx_description
1 polymer ?
#
loop_
_entity_poly.entity_id
_entity_poly.type
_entity_poly.pdbx_seq_one_letter_code
_entity_poly.pdbx_strand_id
1 'polypeptide(L)'
;MRGECRTIASRHERNVDAVGHEICYNVTPNQPVLVTHQRILGDPLTYRKYLDVVPVEEAGQKRKRLEFQTEAQVVQFVNNIYCIKDQGNIKEFSSLFENKTLLSFAPWCSTNKASFLKAKEDKNSSNRKRELYVTKDVYHDSLLTSICEYLPNYQQTLKSLQNEEIEIIGYARKSPSPEDQETRVRLLNSMINNLRSRSLATRVYVSACSRSSTPLEERDLKNHEIYDELSNTDGDTQEMLKYLQSVKHDVCLMSLDFAGLSSRSHQTQTSARIDVVINLNIT
;
A
#
# COMPACT_ATOMS: atom_id res chain seq x y z
N MET A 1 21.84 24.67 27.42
CA MET A 1 20.80 23.62 27.54
C MET A 1 21.02 22.42 26.59
N ARG A 2 22.27 22.00 26.31
CA ARG A 2 22.57 20.82 25.46
C ARG A 2 23.13 19.62 26.25
N GLY A 3 23.16 19.71 27.58
CA GLY A 3 23.84 18.73 28.45
C GLY A 3 22.92 17.74 29.17
N GLU A 4 21.62 18.01 29.29
CA GLU A 4 20.73 17.23 30.17
C GLU A 4 19.91 16.15 29.45
N CYS A 5 19.70 16.23 28.13
CA CYS A 5 18.94 15.21 27.38
C CYS A 5 19.72 13.91 27.14
N ARG A 6 21.06 13.91 27.19
CA ARG A 6 21.85 12.69 26.92
C ARG A 6 21.85 11.71 28.10
N THR A 7 21.66 12.19 29.32
CA THR A 7 21.84 11.37 30.53
C THR A 7 20.59 10.53 30.87
N ILE A 8 19.41 10.90 30.36
CA ILE A 8 18.15 10.18 30.60
C ILE A 8 18.01 8.96 29.68
N ALA A 9 18.52 9.06 28.44
CA ALA A 9 18.47 7.97 27.45
C ALA A 9 19.30 6.75 27.86
N SER A 10 20.54 6.96 28.35
CA SER A 10 21.48 5.88 28.65
C SER A 10 21.12 5.00 29.86
N ARG A 11 20.13 5.38 30.68
CA ARG A 11 19.71 4.60 31.85
C ARG A 11 18.50 3.69 31.59
N HIS A 12 17.76 3.92 30.50
CA HIS A 12 16.57 3.13 30.13
C HIS A 12 16.81 2.12 29.00
N GLU A 13 17.92 2.20 28.26
CA GLU A 13 18.24 1.27 27.16
C GLU A 13 18.48 -0.18 27.61
N ARG A 14 18.93 -0.42 28.85
CA ARG A 14 19.33 -1.77 29.29
C ARG A 14 18.18 -2.74 29.62
N ASN A 15 16.92 -2.34 29.50
CA ASN A 15 15.76 -3.21 29.80
C ASN A 15 14.74 -3.34 28.65
N VAL A 16 14.94 -2.65 27.51
CA VAL A 16 13.94 -2.61 26.42
C VAL A 16 14.20 -3.68 25.36
N ASP A 17 15.46 -4.07 25.14
CA ASP A 17 15.84 -5.06 24.12
C ASP A 17 15.36 -6.49 24.43
N ALA A 18 14.99 -6.77 25.69
CA ALA A 18 14.54 -8.10 26.10
C ALA A 18 13.07 -8.41 25.72
N VAL A 19 12.31 -7.44 25.22
CA VAL A 19 10.83 -7.58 25.06
C VAL A 19 10.34 -7.29 23.63
N GLY A 20 11.22 -7.14 22.64
CA GLY A 20 10.81 -6.89 21.24
C GLY A 20 10.09 -5.55 21.04
N HIS A 21 10.44 -4.57 21.85
CA HIS A 21 9.98 -3.18 21.77
C HIS A 21 11.13 -2.28 21.36
N GLU A 22 10.84 -1.21 20.62
CA GLU A 22 11.82 -0.26 20.14
C GLU A 22 11.25 1.17 20.24
N ILE A 23 12.14 2.12 20.48
CA ILE A 23 11.78 3.53 20.59
C ILE A 23 11.84 4.14 19.19
N CYS A 24 10.70 4.59 18.69
CA CYS A 24 10.56 5.24 17.39
C CYS A 24 9.82 6.58 17.52
N TYR A 25 9.52 7.25 16.40
CA TYR A 25 8.64 8.42 16.37
C TYR A 25 7.66 8.33 15.21
N ASN A 26 6.51 8.99 15.35
CA ASN A 26 5.48 9.01 14.31
C ASN A 26 5.54 10.29 13.47
N VAL A 27 5.13 11.42 14.08
CA VAL A 27 5.03 12.71 13.38
C VAL A 27 6.25 13.58 13.61
N THR A 28 6.78 13.61 14.83
CA THR A 28 7.93 14.46 15.18
C THR A 28 9.00 13.68 15.94
N PRO A 29 10.29 13.80 15.57
CA PRO A 29 11.40 13.14 16.28
C PRO A 29 11.55 13.57 17.74
N ASN A 30 10.83 14.60 18.19
CA ASN A 30 10.90 15.06 19.58
C ASN A 30 9.81 14.42 20.46
N GLN A 31 8.99 13.53 19.89
CA GLN A 31 7.93 12.82 20.58
C GLN A 31 8.16 11.30 20.45
N PRO A 32 9.08 10.73 21.24
CA PRO A 32 9.35 9.29 21.19
C PRO A 32 8.14 8.49 21.63
N VAL A 33 7.90 7.38 20.91
CA VAL A 33 6.86 6.40 21.20
C VAL A 33 7.54 5.04 21.31
N LEU A 34 7.20 4.28 22.35
CA LEU A 34 7.65 2.89 22.51
C LEU A 34 6.68 1.97 21.76
N VAL A 35 7.17 1.21 20.78
CA VAL A 35 6.35 0.41 19.88
C VAL A 35 6.97 -0.97 19.70
N THR A 36 6.15 -2.00 19.56
CA THR A 36 6.65 -3.36 19.29
C THR A 36 7.26 -3.46 17.90
N HIS A 37 8.28 -4.29 17.71
CA HIS A 37 8.87 -4.54 16.39
C HIS A 37 7.82 -4.93 15.35
N GLN A 38 6.86 -5.77 15.73
CA GLN A 38 5.77 -6.18 14.85
C GLN A 38 4.91 -5.00 14.36
N ARG A 39 4.65 -4.00 15.22
CA ARG A 39 3.93 -2.78 14.81
C ARG A 39 4.76 -1.86 13.94
N ILE A 40 6.07 -1.77 14.20
CA ILE A 40 6.99 -0.97 13.37
C ILE A 40 7.11 -1.59 11.98
N LEU A 41 7.25 -2.91 11.89
CA LEU A 41 7.32 -3.64 10.61
C LEU A 41 5.99 -3.64 9.85
N GLY A 42 4.86 -3.68 10.56
CA GLY A 42 3.52 -3.63 9.97
C GLY A 42 3.11 -2.24 9.46
N ASP A 43 3.74 -1.16 9.96
CA ASP A 43 3.53 0.22 9.49
C ASP A 43 4.80 1.08 9.61
N PRO A 44 5.81 0.82 8.76
CA PRO A 44 7.13 1.47 8.85
C PRO A 44 7.10 2.95 8.45
N LEU A 45 5.99 3.43 7.88
CA LEU A 45 5.81 4.85 7.52
C LEU A 45 5.31 5.67 8.71
N THR A 46 4.47 5.07 9.55
CA THR A 46 3.97 5.66 10.80
C THR A 46 4.99 5.55 11.93
N TYR A 47 5.94 4.62 11.87
CA TYR A 47 6.92 4.42 12.94
C TYR A 47 8.34 4.48 12.39
N ARG A 48 8.99 5.64 12.52
CA ARG A 48 10.36 5.88 12.07
C ARG A 48 11.36 5.68 13.20
N LYS A 49 12.42 4.92 12.94
CA LYS A 49 13.50 4.69 13.91
C LYS A 49 14.45 5.88 13.94
N TYR A 50 15.01 6.16 15.12
CA TYR A 50 16.00 7.21 15.28
C TYR A 50 17.34 6.89 14.62
N LEU A 51 17.70 5.61 14.56
CA LEU A 51 18.97 5.13 14.00
C LEU A 51 18.98 5.05 12.46
N ASP A 52 17.79 5.04 11.83
CA ASP A 52 17.65 5.05 10.36
C ASP A 52 17.74 6.47 9.77
N VAL A 53 17.84 7.50 10.63
CA VAL A 53 18.06 8.87 10.19
C VAL A 53 19.53 9.03 9.85
N VAL A 54 19.87 8.81 8.57
CA VAL A 54 21.15 9.21 7.97
C VAL A 54 21.42 10.68 8.34
N PRO A 55 22.66 11.06 8.69
CA PRO A 55 23.01 12.45 9.01
C PRO A 55 22.51 13.38 7.92
N VAL A 56 21.98 14.54 8.33
CA VAL A 56 21.55 15.64 7.46
C VAL A 56 22.57 15.82 6.33
N GLU A 57 22.18 15.43 5.12
CA GLU A 57 23.04 15.54 3.94
C GLU A 57 23.38 17.01 3.66
N GLU A 58 24.66 17.23 3.37
CA GLU A 58 25.24 18.52 3.01
C GLU A 58 24.51 19.12 1.80
N ALA A 59 24.22 20.42 1.91
CA ALA A 59 23.61 21.21 0.84
C ALA A 59 24.51 21.22 -0.40
N GLY A 60 24.12 20.49 -1.46
CA GLY A 60 24.89 20.55 -2.72
C GLY A 60 24.34 19.75 -3.90
N GLN A 61 23.63 18.64 -3.68
CA GLN A 61 23.02 17.90 -4.79
C GLN A 61 21.61 18.42 -5.08
N LYS A 62 21.44 19.08 -6.23
CA LYS A 62 20.11 19.36 -6.79
C LYS A 62 19.39 18.03 -7.00
N ARG A 63 18.57 17.61 -6.02
CA ARG A 63 17.68 16.47 -6.15
C ARG A 63 16.88 16.66 -7.44
N LYS A 64 16.94 15.65 -8.32
CA LYS A 64 16.09 15.60 -9.52
C LYS A 64 14.64 15.69 -9.04
N ARG A 65 13.91 16.69 -9.53
CA ARG A 65 12.50 16.89 -9.16
C ARG A 65 11.73 15.62 -9.52
N LEU A 66 11.02 15.05 -8.55
CA LEU A 66 10.15 13.90 -8.79
C LEU A 66 8.95 14.38 -9.62
N GLU A 67 8.49 13.52 -10.53
CA GLU A 67 7.33 13.79 -11.38
C GLU A 67 6.45 12.53 -11.44
N PHE A 68 5.14 12.73 -11.57
CA PHE A 68 4.21 11.63 -11.79
C PHE A 68 4.42 11.01 -13.16
N GLN A 69 4.65 9.71 -13.18
CA GLN A 69 4.90 8.92 -14.38
C GLN A 69 3.63 8.24 -14.90
N THR A 70 2.59 8.11 -14.07
CA THR A 70 1.36 7.40 -14.40
C THR A 70 0.12 8.22 -14.06
N GLU A 71 -0.98 8.02 -14.81
CA GLU A 71 -2.26 8.65 -14.48
C GLU A 71 -2.77 8.25 -13.09
N ALA A 72 -2.49 7.01 -12.63
CA ALA A 72 -2.86 6.54 -11.31
C ALA A 72 -2.20 7.37 -10.18
N GLN A 73 -0.92 7.74 -10.34
CA GLN A 73 -0.23 8.61 -9.39
C GLN A 73 -0.84 10.02 -9.37
N VAL A 74 -1.20 10.56 -10.55
CA VAL A 74 -1.90 11.85 -10.63
C VAL A 74 -3.26 11.78 -9.95
N VAL A 75 -4.04 10.73 -10.19
CA VAL A 75 -5.34 10.52 -9.52
C VAL A 75 -5.17 10.43 -8.01
N GLN A 76 -4.17 9.70 -7.53
CA GLN A 76 -3.86 9.60 -6.10
C GLN A 76 -3.50 10.97 -5.52
N PHE A 77 -2.66 11.73 -6.20
CA PHE A 77 -2.29 13.07 -5.78
C PHE A 77 -3.49 14.02 -5.74
N VAL A 78 -4.27 14.09 -6.83
CA VAL A 78 -5.50 14.91 -6.92
C VAL A 78 -6.48 14.56 -5.80
N ASN A 79 -6.64 13.27 -5.48
CA ASN A 79 -7.48 12.80 -4.39
C ASN A 79 -6.95 13.12 -2.98
N ASN A 80 -5.73 13.62 -2.85
CA ASN A 80 -5.15 14.04 -1.57
C ASN A 80 -5.01 15.56 -1.49
N ILE A 81 -4.66 16.25 -2.57
CA ILE A 81 -4.45 17.71 -2.55
C ILE A 81 -5.73 18.53 -2.72
N TYR A 82 -6.72 18.01 -3.45
CA TYR A 82 -7.98 18.68 -3.79
C TYR A 82 -7.86 20.20 -4.02
N CYS A 83 -7.17 20.61 -5.09
CA CYS A 83 -7.15 22.01 -5.51
C CYS A 83 -7.99 22.20 -6.78
N ILE A 84 -9.14 22.88 -6.66
CA ILE A 84 -9.92 23.35 -7.83
C ILE A 84 -9.32 24.66 -8.38
N LYS A 85 -8.52 25.38 -7.58
CA LYS A 85 -8.18 26.77 -7.88
C LYS A 85 -7.03 26.97 -8.87
N ASP A 86 -6.20 25.97 -9.15
CA ASP A 86 -5.21 26.10 -10.22
C ASP A 86 -4.74 24.74 -10.75
N GLN A 87 -4.95 24.49 -12.04
CA GLN A 87 -4.23 23.41 -12.74
C GLN A 87 -2.74 23.70 -12.88
N GLY A 88 -2.31 24.94 -12.57
CA GLY A 88 -0.90 25.30 -12.46
C GLY A 88 -0.13 24.32 -11.58
N ASN A 89 -0.72 23.96 -10.44
CA ASN A 89 -0.05 23.08 -9.47
C ASN A 89 0.10 21.63 -9.99
N ILE A 90 -0.80 21.09 -10.82
CA ILE A 90 -0.64 19.71 -11.33
C ILE A 90 0.43 19.65 -12.43
N LYS A 91 0.48 20.68 -13.29
CA LYS A 91 1.50 20.80 -14.35
C LYS A 91 2.91 20.91 -13.77
N GLU A 92 3.03 21.46 -12.56
CA GLU A 92 4.29 21.50 -11.82
C GLU A 92 4.80 20.12 -11.37
N PHE A 93 3.93 19.12 -11.25
CA PHE A 93 4.28 17.78 -10.76
C PHE A 93 4.14 16.68 -11.82
N SER A 94 3.63 16.98 -13.02
CA SER A 94 3.49 15.99 -14.08
C SER A 94 3.45 16.59 -15.49
N SER A 95 4.26 15.99 -16.37
CA SER A 95 4.24 16.24 -17.81
C SER A 95 3.00 15.66 -18.52
N LEU A 96 2.22 14.77 -17.86
CA LEU A 96 1.02 14.12 -18.45
C LEU A 96 -0.09 15.10 -18.83
N PHE A 97 0.00 16.35 -18.38
CA PHE A 97 -0.97 17.42 -18.63
C PHE A 97 -0.37 18.64 -19.35
N GLU A 98 0.89 18.57 -19.81
CA GLU A 98 1.54 19.69 -20.52
C GLU A 98 0.70 20.19 -21.70
N ASN A 99 0.22 19.26 -22.53
CA ASN A 99 -0.59 19.54 -23.72
C ASN A 99 -2.11 19.53 -23.48
N LYS A 100 -2.54 19.38 -22.21
CA LYS A 100 -3.97 19.33 -21.86
C LYS A 100 -4.47 20.71 -21.45
N THR A 101 -5.65 21.07 -21.95
CA THR A 101 -6.31 22.34 -21.65
C THR A 101 -7.08 22.28 -20.33
N LEU A 102 -7.38 23.44 -19.74
CA LEU A 102 -8.18 23.51 -18.52
C LEU A 102 -9.52 22.78 -18.65
N LEU A 103 -10.13 22.90 -19.82
CA LEU A 103 -11.41 22.29 -20.16
C LEU A 103 -11.35 20.76 -20.25
N SER A 104 -10.19 20.19 -20.57
CA SER A 104 -10.01 18.73 -20.67
C SER A 104 -9.84 18.03 -19.31
N PHE A 105 -9.49 18.77 -18.26
CA PHE A 105 -9.23 18.22 -16.93
C PHE A 105 -10.50 17.75 -16.21
N ALA A 106 -11.60 18.49 -16.31
CA ALA A 106 -12.86 18.12 -15.66
C ALA A 106 -13.47 16.81 -16.22
N PRO A 107 -13.52 16.61 -17.56
CA PRO A 107 -13.83 15.30 -18.15
C PRO A 107 -12.86 14.22 -17.68
N TRP A 108 -11.55 14.49 -17.65
CA TRP A 108 -10.55 13.51 -17.18
C TRP A 108 -10.78 13.08 -15.72
N CYS A 109 -11.07 14.02 -14.81
CA CYS A 109 -11.42 13.72 -13.43
C CYS A 109 -12.67 12.84 -13.32
N SER A 110 -13.65 13.07 -14.20
CA SER A 110 -14.89 12.29 -14.26
C SER A 110 -14.62 10.86 -14.73
N THR A 111 -13.87 10.71 -15.83
CA THR A 111 -13.43 9.40 -16.35
C THR A 111 -12.67 8.60 -15.30
N ASN A 112 -11.76 9.26 -14.58
CA ASN A 112 -10.94 8.66 -13.54
C ASN A 112 -11.62 8.58 -12.17
N LYS A 113 -12.91 8.94 -12.09
CA LYS A 113 -13.74 8.85 -10.87
C LYS A 113 -13.10 9.52 -9.66
N ALA A 114 -12.49 10.69 -9.86
CA ALA A 114 -11.84 11.46 -8.80
C ALA A 114 -12.78 11.66 -7.61
N SER A 115 -12.26 11.48 -6.41
CA SER A 115 -13.06 11.29 -5.19
C SER A 115 -13.87 12.53 -4.80
N PHE A 116 -13.43 13.75 -5.16
CA PHE A 116 -14.18 14.97 -4.89
C PHE A 116 -15.54 15.03 -5.61
N LEU A 117 -15.69 14.30 -6.74
CA LEU A 117 -16.97 14.19 -7.45
C LEU A 117 -18.03 13.43 -6.65
N LYS A 118 -17.65 12.77 -5.55
CA LYS A 118 -18.55 12.11 -4.61
C LYS A 118 -18.91 12.97 -3.40
N ALA A 119 -18.24 14.12 -3.19
CA ALA A 119 -18.50 14.98 -2.05
C ALA A 119 -19.91 15.60 -2.10
N LYS A 120 -20.52 15.88 -0.95
CA LYS A 120 -21.88 16.42 -0.87
C LYS A 120 -21.97 17.76 -1.61
N GLU A 121 -22.93 17.86 -2.51
CA GLU A 121 -23.22 19.09 -3.25
C GLU A 121 -24.17 19.97 -2.45
N ASP A 122 -23.84 21.26 -2.36
CA ASP A 122 -24.73 22.28 -1.82
C ASP A 122 -25.79 22.62 -2.87
N LYS A 123 -27.03 22.22 -2.58
CA LYS A 123 -28.19 22.40 -3.46
C LYS A 123 -28.83 23.78 -3.35
N ASN A 124 -28.42 24.59 -2.37
CA ASN A 124 -29.01 25.91 -2.11
C ASN A 124 -28.30 27.04 -2.87
N SER A 125 -27.28 26.70 -3.65
CA SER A 125 -26.45 27.62 -4.41
C SER A 125 -26.83 27.55 -5.90
N SER A 126 -26.91 28.70 -6.57
CA SER A 126 -27.10 28.77 -8.04
C SER A 126 -25.95 28.12 -8.82
N ASN A 127 -24.80 27.96 -8.16
CA ASN A 127 -23.63 27.26 -8.66
C ASN A 127 -23.45 25.92 -7.94
N ARG A 128 -23.00 24.87 -8.63
CA ARG A 128 -22.65 23.59 -7.98
C ARG A 128 -21.44 23.80 -7.06
N LYS A 129 -21.66 23.78 -5.74
CA LYS A 129 -20.59 23.91 -4.73
C LYS A 129 -20.45 22.62 -3.93
N ARG A 130 -19.23 22.29 -3.53
CA ARG A 130 -18.91 21.11 -2.70
C ARG A 130 -17.96 21.54 -1.58
N GLU A 131 -18.24 21.08 -0.37
CA GLU A 131 -17.35 21.26 0.77
C GLU A 131 -16.27 20.18 0.75
N LEU A 132 -15.00 20.58 0.79
CA LEU A 132 -13.84 19.70 0.64
C LEU A 132 -12.77 20.06 1.68
N TYR A 133 -12.07 19.04 2.16
CA TYR A 133 -10.83 19.21 2.92
C TYR A 133 -9.66 19.32 1.93
N VAL A 134 -8.82 20.34 2.09
CA VAL A 134 -7.70 20.64 1.18
C VAL A 134 -6.38 20.47 1.92
N THR A 135 -5.43 19.76 1.31
CA THR A 135 -4.08 19.62 1.87
C THR A 135 -3.29 20.90 1.63
N LYS A 136 -2.70 21.45 2.70
CA LYS A 136 -1.87 22.66 2.62
C LYS A 136 -0.66 22.45 1.71
N ASP A 137 -0.30 23.48 0.95
CA ASP A 137 0.78 23.45 -0.05
C ASP A 137 2.12 22.98 0.50
N VAL A 138 2.41 23.29 1.78
CA VAL A 138 3.63 22.84 2.49
C VAL A 138 3.80 21.32 2.54
N TYR A 139 2.74 20.54 2.29
CA TYR A 139 2.78 19.07 2.28
C TYR A 139 2.80 18.46 0.87
N HIS A 140 2.70 19.26 -0.20
CA HIS A 140 2.57 18.74 -1.57
C HIS A 140 3.82 17.97 -2.00
N ASP A 141 5.02 18.49 -1.76
CA ASP A 141 6.29 17.82 -2.10
C ASP A 141 6.48 16.50 -1.32
N SER A 142 6.11 16.49 -0.03
CA SER A 142 6.16 15.28 0.78
C SER A 142 5.18 14.22 0.27
N LEU A 143 3.99 14.65 -0.15
CA LEU A 143 2.98 13.76 -0.72
C LEU A 143 3.41 13.22 -2.10
N LEU A 144 3.97 14.07 -2.95
CA LEU A 144 4.57 13.68 -4.23
C LEU A 144 5.63 12.61 -4.04
N THR A 145 6.56 12.84 -3.12
CA THR A 145 7.62 11.90 -2.75
C THR A 145 7.01 10.57 -2.31
N SER A 146 6.04 10.61 -1.39
CA SER A 146 5.35 9.40 -0.93
C SER A 146 4.67 8.63 -2.05
N ILE A 147 4.00 9.31 -3.00
CA ILE A 147 3.31 8.64 -4.12
C ILE A 147 4.30 8.02 -5.12
N CYS A 148 5.35 8.77 -5.49
CA CYS A 148 6.30 8.32 -6.50
C CYS A 148 7.22 7.22 -5.98
N GLU A 149 7.64 7.31 -4.72
CA GLU A 149 8.62 6.38 -4.14
C GLU A 149 7.99 5.16 -3.48
N TYR A 150 6.68 5.16 -3.18
CA TYR A 150 6.02 4.03 -2.50
C TYR A 150 6.26 2.70 -3.21
N LEU A 151 5.94 2.61 -4.51
CA LEU A 151 6.04 1.35 -5.24
C LEU A 151 7.51 0.92 -5.43
N PRO A 152 8.44 1.80 -5.86
CA PRO A 152 9.86 1.48 -5.93
C PRO A 152 10.43 0.99 -4.60
N ASN A 153 10.17 1.70 -3.49
CA ASN A 153 10.69 1.34 -2.17
C ASN A 153 10.12 0.01 -1.70
N TYR A 154 8.81 -0.20 -1.88
CA TYR A 154 8.16 -1.47 -1.58
C TYR A 154 8.78 -2.63 -2.36
N GLN A 155 8.97 -2.48 -3.68
CA GLN A 155 9.61 -3.50 -4.51
C GLN A 155 11.08 -3.71 -4.14
N GLN A 156 11.78 -2.68 -3.68
CA GLN A 156 13.16 -2.80 -3.22
C GLN A 156 13.25 -3.67 -1.96
N THR A 157 12.35 -3.50 -0.99
CA THR A 157 12.25 -4.38 0.19
C THR A 157 11.96 -5.83 -0.21
N LEU A 158 11.13 -6.05 -1.22
CA LEU A 158 10.86 -7.41 -1.70
C LEU A 158 12.06 -8.03 -2.43
N LYS A 159 12.80 -7.22 -3.19
CA LYS A 159 14.05 -7.67 -3.83
C LYS A 159 15.13 -8.01 -2.81
N SER A 160 15.20 -7.33 -1.67
CA SER A 160 16.14 -7.73 -0.62
C SER A 160 15.81 -9.10 -0.05
N LEU A 161 14.52 -9.43 0.14
CA LEU A 161 14.11 -10.78 0.54
C LEU A 161 14.51 -11.84 -0.52
N GLN A 162 14.32 -11.54 -1.80
CA GLN A 162 14.75 -12.44 -2.88
C GLN A 162 16.27 -12.66 -2.91
N ASN A 163 17.06 -11.63 -2.56
CA ASN A 163 18.52 -11.75 -2.45
C ASN A 163 18.95 -12.61 -1.25
N GLU A 164 18.08 -12.74 -0.25
CA GLU A 164 18.23 -13.67 0.89
C GLU A 164 17.69 -15.08 0.56
N GLU A 165 17.46 -15.38 -0.72
CA GLU A 165 16.93 -16.66 -1.22
C GLU A 165 15.50 -16.99 -0.70
N ILE A 166 14.77 -15.99 -0.20
CA ILE A 166 13.37 -16.13 0.21
C ILE A 166 12.48 -16.01 -1.03
N GLU A 167 11.67 -17.03 -1.29
CA GLU A 167 10.70 -16.99 -2.37
C GLU A 167 9.48 -16.19 -1.96
N ILE A 168 9.01 -15.30 -2.83
CA ILE A 168 7.76 -14.57 -2.62
C ILE A 168 6.62 -15.27 -3.35
N ILE A 169 5.64 -15.76 -2.60
CA ILE A 169 4.40 -16.30 -3.18
C ILE A 169 3.22 -15.38 -2.86
N GLY A 170 2.27 -15.30 -3.77
CA GLY A 170 1.05 -14.51 -3.66
C GLY A 170 -0.15 -15.38 -3.31
N TYR A 171 -1.05 -14.86 -2.49
CA TYR A 171 -2.36 -15.46 -2.22
C TYR A 171 -3.46 -14.43 -2.34
N ALA A 172 -4.42 -14.65 -3.23
CA ALA A 172 -5.59 -13.79 -3.38
C ALA A 172 -6.84 -14.50 -2.86
N ARG A 173 -7.68 -13.80 -2.08
CA ARG A 173 -8.98 -14.33 -1.64
C ARG A 173 -10.11 -13.38 -1.96
N LYS A 174 -11.20 -13.92 -2.51
CA LYS A 174 -12.48 -13.22 -2.63
C LYS A 174 -13.57 -13.91 -1.81
N SER A 175 -14.27 -13.12 -1.00
CA SER A 175 -15.42 -13.61 -0.24
C SER A 175 -16.61 -13.92 -1.14
N PRO A 176 -17.54 -14.78 -0.71
CA PRO A 176 -18.86 -14.85 -1.32
C PRO A 176 -19.52 -13.48 -1.29
N SER A 177 -20.03 -13.04 -2.43
CA SER A 177 -20.66 -11.73 -2.61
C SER A 177 -21.49 -11.73 -3.89
N PRO A 178 -22.49 -10.83 -4.02
CA PRO A 178 -23.56 -10.95 -5.02
C PRO A 178 -23.14 -10.55 -6.44
N GLU A 179 -21.86 -10.26 -6.70
CA GLU A 179 -21.39 -10.05 -8.07
C GLU A 179 -21.51 -11.32 -8.92
N ASP A 180 -21.68 -11.11 -10.23
CA ASP A 180 -21.62 -12.17 -11.24
C ASP A 180 -20.20 -12.75 -11.41
N GLN A 181 -20.12 -13.86 -12.13
CA GLN A 181 -18.90 -14.59 -12.39
C GLN A 181 -17.86 -13.76 -13.16
N GLU A 182 -18.28 -13.05 -14.20
CA GLU A 182 -17.39 -12.20 -15.02
C GLU A 182 -16.72 -11.11 -14.16
N THR A 183 -17.50 -10.43 -13.33
CA THR A 183 -17.00 -9.42 -12.39
C THR A 183 -16.05 -10.04 -11.39
N ARG A 184 -16.36 -11.23 -10.87
CA ARG A 184 -15.48 -11.95 -9.93
C ARG A 184 -14.16 -12.32 -10.59
N VAL A 185 -14.18 -12.88 -11.81
CA VAL A 185 -12.98 -13.22 -12.60
C VAL A 185 -12.13 -11.97 -12.85
N ARG A 186 -12.74 -10.86 -13.26
CA ARG A 186 -12.04 -9.59 -13.48
C ARG A 186 -11.37 -9.07 -12.20
N LEU A 187 -12.04 -9.17 -11.05
CA LEU A 187 -11.49 -8.75 -9.77
C LEU A 187 -10.34 -9.66 -9.32
N LEU A 188 -10.48 -10.98 -9.46
CA LEU A 188 -9.43 -11.95 -9.14
C LEU A 188 -8.20 -11.77 -10.04
N ASN A 189 -8.38 -11.64 -11.35
CA ASN A 189 -7.30 -11.32 -12.28
C ASN A 189 -6.58 -10.01 -11.91
N SER A 190 -7.31 -8.99 -11.45
CA SER A 190 -6.69 -7.76 -10.95
C SER A 190 -5.84 -8.00 -9.70
N MET A 191 -6.28 -8.87 -8.77
CA MET A 191 -5.51 -9.25 -7.60
C MET A 191 -4.25 -10.05 -7.98
N ILE A 192 -4.38 -11.01 -8.90
CA ILE A 192 -3.25 -11.78 -9.44
C ILE A 192 -2.21 -10.86 -10.06
N ASN A 193 -2.65 -9.94 -10.93
CA ASN A 193 -1.76 -8.99 -11.58
C ASN A 193 -1.05 -8.08 -10.58
N ASN A 194 -1.73 -7.66 -9.51
CA ASN A 194 -1.11 -6.88 -8.44
C ASN A 194 -0.05 -7.69 -7.68
N LEU A 195 -0.34 -8.96 -7.35
CA LEU A 195 0.62 -9.84 -6.68
C LEU A 195 1.88 -10.04 -7.53
N ARG A 196 1.74 -10.26 -8.84
CA ARG A 196 2.89 -10.40 -9.75
C ARG A 196 3.64 -9.09 -9.97
N SER A 197 2.94 -8.04 -10.39
CA SER A 197 3.60 -6.80 -10.82
C SER A 197 4.07 -5.93 -9.67
N ARG A 198 3.31 -5.85 -8.56
CA ARG A 198 3.65 -5.00 -7.42
C ARG A 198 4.41 -5.78 -6.36
N SER A 199 3.93 -6.98 -6.02
CA SER A 199 4.53 -7.80 -4.95
C SER A 199 5.58 -8.79 -5.45
N LEU A 200 5.95 -8.77 -6.73
CA LEU A 200 6.98 -9.63 -7.31
C LEU A 200 6.79 -11.14 -7.03
N ALA A 201 5.53 -11.56 -6.83
CA ALA A 201 5.22 -12.94 -6.50
C ALA A 201 5.57 -13.87 -7.68
N THR A 202 6.40 -14.87 -7.42
CA THR A 202 6.80 -15.90 -8.40
C THR A 202 5.64 -16.83 -8.69
N ARG A 203 4.90 -17.20 -7.64
CA ARG A 203 3.69 -18.03 -7.70
C ARG A 203 2.51 -17.27 -7.13
N VAL A 204 1.31 -17.46 -7.67
CA VAL A 204 0.08 -16.84 -7.17
C VAL A 204 -1.03 -17.86 -7.06
N TYR A 205 -1.54 -18.06 -5.86
CA TYR A 205 -2.67 -18.93 -5.58
C TYR A 205 -3.92 -18.14 -5.26
N VAL A 206 -5.09 -18.69 -5.55
CA VAL A 206 -6.35 -17.96 -5.44
C VAL A 206 -7.41 -18.78 -4.72
N SER A 207 -8.15 -18.14 -3.82
CA SER A 207 -9.41 -18.66 -3.29
C SER A 207 -10.56 -17.82 -3.81
N ALA A 208 -11.28 -18.35 -4.77
CA ALA A 208 -12.25 -17.58 -5.55
C ALA A 208 -13.53 -17.25 -4.76
N CYS A 209 -13.93 -18.07 -3.80
CA CYS A 209 -15.18 -17.90 -3.06
C CYS A 209 -15.12 -18.50 -1.65
N SER A 210 -14.33 -17.91 -0.76
CA SER A 210 -14.20 -18.38 0.63
C SER A 210 -14.37 -17.27 1.66
N ARG A 211 -15.02 -17.61 2.77
CA ARG A 211 -15.14 -16.70 3.92
C ARG A 211 -13.78 -16.58 4.61
N SER A 212 -13.49 -15.41 5.19
CA SER A 212 -12.27 -15.23 5.99
C SER A 212 -12.24 -16.16 7.21
N SER A 213 -13.42 -16.52 7.73
CA SER A 213 -13.59 -17.44 8.85
C SER A 213 -13.42 -18.91 8.49
N THR A 214 -13.38 -19.27 7.20
CA THR A 214 -13.17 -20.65 6.77
C THR A 214 -11.68 -20.99 6.94
N PRO A 215 -11.31 -22.06 7.66
CA PRO A 215 -9.93 -22.55 7.77
C PRO A 215 -9.30 -22.77 6.40
N LEU A 216 -7.98 -22.60 6.26
CA LEU A 216 -7.29 -22.71 4.96
C LEU A 216 -7.45 -24.12 4.37
N GLU A 217 -7.35 -25.17 5.20
CA GLU A 217 -7.50 -26.56 4.77
C GLU A 217 -8.90 -26.87 4.22
N GLU A 218 -9.92 -26.10 4.60
CA GLU A 218 -11.30 -26.29 4.15
C GLU A 218 -11.66 -25.49 2.89
N ARG A 219 -10.78 -24.61 2.42
CA ARG A 219 -11.06 -23.76 1.24
C ARG A 219 -10.85 -24.51 -0.05
N ASP A 220 -11.70 -24.25 -1.04
CA ASP A 220 -11.52 -24.74 -2.40
C ASP A 220 -11.43 -26.29 -2.49
N LEU A 221 -12.07 -27.02 -1.55
CA LEU A 221 -12.17 -28.48 -1.59
C LEU A 221 -12.97 -29.02 -2.80
N LYS A 222 -13.66 -28.14 -3.52
CA LYS A 222 -14.45 -28.46 -4.71
C LYS A 222 -13.89 -27.66 -5.87
N ASN A 223 -13.66 -28.33 -7.00
CA ASN A 223 -13.30 -27.67 -8.24
C ASN A 223 -14.39 -26.68 -8.64
N HIS A 224 -13.99 -25.47 -8.96
CA HIS A 224 -14.87 -24.41 -9.40
C HIS A 224 -14.45 -23.99 -10.81
N GLU A 225 -15.41 -23.96 -11.74
CA GLU A 225 -15.17 -23.61 -13.17
C GLU A 225 -14.48 -22.24 -13.33
N ILE A 226 -14.56 -21.39 -12.31
CA ILE A 226 -13.93 -20.08 -12.31
C ILE A 226 -12.41 -20.14 -12.46
N TYR A 227 -11.76 -21.23 -12.02
CA TYR A 227 -10.31 -21.38 -12.14
C TYR A 227 -9.84 -21.53 -13.59
N ASP A 228 -10.70 -22.04 -14.48
CA ASP A 228 -10.41 -22.15 -15.91
C ASP A 228 -10.39 -20.77 -16.61
N GLU A 229 -11.01 -19.76 -16.01
CA GLU A 229 -11.07 -18.38 -16.51
C GLU A 229 -9.99 -17.46 -15.90
N LEU A 230 -9.27 -17.92 -14.88
CA LEU A 230 -8.21 -17.14 -14.24
C LEU A 230 -6.91 -17.23 -15.06
N SER A 231 -6.34 -16.07 -15.34
CA SER A 231 -5.06 -15.95 -16.04
C SER A 231 -3.91 -15.83 -15.04
N ASN A 232 -2.79 -16.51 -15.32
CA ASN A 232 -1.55 -16.43 -14.54
C ASN A 232 -1.69 -16.82 -13.06
N THR A 233 -2.63 -17.70 -12.72
CA THR A 233 -2.71 -18.37 -11.41
C THR A 233 -1.90 -19.68 -11.43
N ASP A 234 -1.31 -20.04 -10.29
CA ASP A 234 -0.57 -21.28 -10.05
C ASP A 234 -1.44 -22.37 -9.37
N GLY A 235 -2.70 -22.04 -9.05
CA GLY A 235 -3.67 -22.98 -8.51
C GLY A 235 -4.61 -22.35 -7.48
N ASP A 236 -5.36 -23.19 -6.79
CA ASP A 236 -6.24 -22.78 -5.71
C ASP A 236 -5.56 -22.87 -4.33
N THR A 237 -6.34 -22.72 -3.25
CA THR A 237 -5.81 -22.85 -1.88
C THR A 237 -5.21 -24.24 -1.60
N GLN A 238 -5.78 -25.32 -2.14
CA GLN A 238 -5.29 -26.68 -1.97
C GLN A 238 -3.97 -26.90 -2.69
N GLU A 239 -3.78 -26.36 -3.90
CA GLU A 239 -2.46 -26.39 -4.56
C GLU A 239 -1.41 -25.60 -3.78
N MET A 240 -1.79 -24.46 -3.18
CA MET A 240 -0.88 -23.69 -2.32
C MET A 240 -0.43 -24.52 -1.11
N LEU A 241 -1.36 -25.18 -0.43
CA LEU A 241 -1.04 -26.00 0.75
C LEU A 241 -0.13 -27.17 0.38
N LYS A 242 -0.39 -27.85 -0.74
CA LYS A 242 0.49 -28.91 -1.26
C LYS A 242 1.90 -28.35 -1.57
N TYR A 243 1.98 -27.16 -2.16
CA TYR A 243 3.25 -26.50 -2.45
C TYR A 243 4.04 -26.21 -1.17
N LEU A 244 3.39 -25.57 -0.20
CA LEU A 244 3.98 -25.21 1.10
C LEU A 244 4.43 -26.43 1.90
N GLN A 245 3.78 -27.58 1.75
CA GLN A 245 4.22 -28.84 2.36
C GLN A 245 5.45 -29.45 1.66
N SER A 246 5.66 -29.13 0.38
CA SER A 246 6.74 -29.69 -0.44
C SER A 246 8.02 -28.85 -0.45
N VAL A 247 7.88 -27.55 -0.15
CA VAL A 247 8.97 -26.57 -0.26
C VAL A 247 9.99 -26.77 0.86
N LYS A 248 11.27 -26.56 0.55
CA LYS A 248 12.40 -26.74 1.50
C LYS A 248 13.19 -25.46 1.76
N HIS A 249 12.71 -24.36 1.22
CA HIS A 249 13.30 -23.02 1.34
C HIS A 249 12.28 -22.08 1.95
N ASP A 250 12.76 -20.93 2.43
CA ASP A 250 11.92 -19.95 3.11
C ASP A 250 11.00 -19.25 2.12
N VAL A 251 9.74 -19.05 2.54
CA VAL A 251 8.70 -18.45 1.72
C VAL A 251 8.07 -17.26 2.43
N CYS A 252 7.97 -16.15 1.71
CA CYS A 252 7.22 -14.96 2.10
C CYS A 252 5.83 -14.98 1.42
N LEU A 253 4.77 -15.03 2.23
CA LEU A 253 3.39 -15.04 1.72
C LEU A 253 2.81 -13.63 1.64
N MET A 254 2.55 -13.18 0.41
CA MET A 254 1.90 -11.91 0.11
C MET A 254 0.41 -12.12 -0.09
N SER A 255 -0.39 -11.78 0.91
CA SER A 255 -1.83 -11.96 0.85
C SER A 255 -2.55 -10.68 0.39
N LEU A 256 -3.48 -10.83 -0.56
CA LEU A 256 -4.51 -9.85 -0.85
C LEU A 256 -5.85 -10.46 -0.49
N ASP A 257 -6.52 -9.90 0.49
CA ASP A 257 -7.93 -10.15 0.68
C ASP A 257 -8.74 -8.90 0.32
N PHE A 258 -9.85 -9.11 -0.39
CA PHE A 258 -10.77 -8.05 -0.81
C PHE A 258 -10.27 -7.15 -1.97
N ALA A 259 -10.87 -7.31 -3.16
CA ALA A 259 -10.60 -6.51 -4.38
C ALA A 259 -11.13 -5.06 -4.34
N GLY A 260 -11.39 -4.52 -3.15
CA GLY A 260 -12.03 -3.23 -2.96
C GLY A 260 -11.18 -2.30 -2.11
N LEU A 261 -10.38 -1.45 -2.77
CA LEU A 261 -10.11 -0.11 -2.24
C LEU A 261 -11.44 0.66 -2.25
N SER A 262 -12.39 0.29 -1.38
CA SER A 262 -13.70 0.94 -1.33
C SER A 262 -13.60 2.21 -0.51
N SER A 263 -13.41 3.32 -1.22
CA SER A 263 -14.20 4.56 -1.14
C SER A 263 -15.18 4.78 0.04
N ARG A 264 -14.75 4.57 1.28
CA ARG A 264 -15.43 5.10 2.48
C ARG A 264 -14.46 6.02 3.21
N SER A 265 -14.79 7.31 3.18
CA SER A 265 -14.00 8.43 3.70
C SER A 265 -13.95 8.53 5.23
N HIS A 266 -14.06 7.41 5.94
CA HIS A 266 -13.82 7.33 7.38
C HIS A 266 -13.52 5.87 7.72
N GLN A 267 -12.33 5.42 7.36
CA GLN A 267 -11.55 4.44 8.10
C GLN A 267 -10.22 4.31 7.35
N THR A 268 -9.16 4.56 8.11
CA THR A 268 -7.77 4.10 7.93
C THR A 268 -7.49 3.31 6.66
N GLN A 269 -6.46 3.74 5.94
CA GLN A 269 -5.72 2.92 4.97
C GLN A 269 -5.54 1.51 5.55
N THR A 270 -6.42 0.58 5.20
CA THR A 270 -6.14 -0.83 5.37
C THR A 270 -5.17 -1.13 4.25
N SER A 271 -3.90 -0.85 4.52
CA SER A 271 -2.78 -1.41 3.81
C SER A 271 -3.04 -2.90 3.62
N ALA A 272 -2.62 -3.45 2.48
CA ALA A 272 -2.53 -4.89 2.30
C ALA A 272 -1.93 -5.47 3.58
N ARG A 273 -2.71 -6.31 4.26
CA ARG A 273 -2.28 -6.95 5.49
C ARG A 273 -1.25 -8.00 5.08
N ILE A 274 0.00 -7.56 5.02
CA ILE A 274 1.16 -8.42 4.87
C ILE A 274 1.52 -8.80 6.28
N ASP A 275 1.29 -10.07 6.63
CA ASP A 275 1.97 -10.76 7.72
C ASP A 275 1.50 -12.22 7.69
N VAL A 276 2.19 -13.05 6.90
CA VAL A 276 2.51 -14.41 7.33
C VAL A 276 3.89 -14.76 6.75
N VAL A 277 4.96 -14.53 7.52
CA VAL A 277 6.18 -15.32 7.34
C VAL A 277 5.88 -16.65 8.02
N ILE A 278 5.52 -17.64 7.21
CA ILE A 278 5.40 -19.02 7.65
C ILE A 278 6.82 -19.60 7.62
N ASN A 279 7.49 -19.60 8.77
CA ASN A 279 8.62 -20.51 8.99
C ASN A 279 8.05 -21.88 9.36
N LEU A 280 7.57 -22.62 8.37
CA LEU A 280 7.15 -24.01 8.57
C LEU A 280 8.39 -24.92 8.50
N ASN A 281 9.16 -24.95 9.58
CA ASN A 281 10.00 -26.11 9.88
C ASN A 281 9.07 -27.23 10.37
N ILE A 282 8.44 -27.95 9.43
CA ILE A 282 7.76 -29.21 9.73
C ILE A 282 8.79 -30.31 9.49
N THR A 283 9.41 -30.77 10.58
CA THR A 283 10.12 -32.07 10.66
C THR A 283 9.16 -33.23 10.47
#